data_AF-A0A928UYP3-F1
#
_entry.id   AF-A0A928UYP3-F1
#
_cell.length_a   1.000
_cell.length_b   1.000
_cell.length_c   1.000
_cell.angle_alpha   90.00
_cell.angle_beta   90.00
_cell.angle_gamma   90.00
#
_symmetry.space_group_name_H-M   'P 1'
#
loop_
_entity.id
_entity.type
_entity.pdbx_description
1 polymer ?
#
loop_
_entity_poly.entity_id
_entity_poly.type
_entity_poly.pdbx_seq_one_letter_code
_entity_poly.pdbx_strand_id
1 'polypeptide(L)'
;MKKISKIFINPFEDLSVQMQSAFGLIFFILAVLISYLGGIEFFGILKIIPNANIQFSEAIYTLLIDIFVLALFLFAYAYLENKKTRFIDCLNVVLLSSVVMYFVAALTLISPIDEILKRIMLAIESGDMKLDTLMPFDLTMITFFGIISLVLLVYFFYLIIVGIKLAMNGKKVYQGFIIFGLIILADTISKLIIQAI
;
A
#
# COMPACT_ATOMS: atom_id res chain seq x y z
N MET A 1 0.28 13.73 -26.11
CA MET A 1 0.08 12.68 -25.08
C MET A 1 1.39 12.20 -24.41
N LYS A 2 2.42 13.05 -24.21
CA LYS A 2 3.75 12.62 -23.73
C LYS A 2 4.08 12.91 -22.26
N LYS A 3 3.27 13.71 -21.55
CA LYS A 3 3.58 14.18 -20.18
C LYS A 3 2.84 13.39 -19.08
N ILE A 4 1.57 13.07 -19.30
CA ILE A 4 0.71 12.37 -18.32
C ILE A 4 1.19 10.94 -18.07
N SER A 5 1.58 10.21 -19.13
CA SER A 5 2.07 8.82 -18.99
C SER A 5 3.37 8.73 -18.20
N LYS A 6 4.23 9.77 -18.22
CA LYS A 6 5.48 9.77 -17.47
C LYS A 6 5.28 9.90 -15.96
N ILE A 7 4.28 10.67 -15.54
CA ILE A 7 3.96 10.86 -14.12
C ILE A 7 3.57 9.52 -13.46
N PHE A 8 2.91 8.62 -14.17
CA PHE A 8 2.58 7.28 -13.65
C PHE A 8 3.73 6.26 -13.74
N ILE A 9 4.81 6.57 -14.46
CA ILE A 9 5.96 5.67 -14.60
C ILE A 9 7.07 6.06 -13.63
N ASN A 10 7.32 7.36 -13.46
CA ASN A 10 8.29 7.87 -12.51
C ASN A 10 7.86 9.25 -11.99
N PRO A 11 6.91 9.32 -11.05
CA PRO A 11 6.43 10.60 -10.52
C PRO A 11 7.53 11.40 -9.81
N PHE A 12 8.60 10.72 -9.37
CA PHE A 12 9.68 11.32 -8.57
C PHE A 12 10.64 12.20 -9.37
N GLU A 13 10.76 11.98 -10.69
CA GLU A 13 11.58 12.82 -11.58
C GLU A 13 10.88 14.15 -11.92
N ASP A 14 9.56 14.11 -12.12
CA ASP A 14 8.80 15.24 -12.63
C ASP A 14 8.20 16.13 -11.52
N LEU A 15 7.96 15.58 -10.33
CA LEU A 15 7.41 16.32 -9.19
C LEU A 15 8.52 16.91 -8.32
N SER A 16 8.38 18.18 -7.93
CA SER A 16 9.27 18.77 -6.94
C SER A 16 9.10 18.12 -5.57
N VAL A 17 10.14 18.18 -4.73
CA VAL A 17 10.11 17.65 -3.35
C VAL A 17 8.90 18.19 -2.57
N GLN A 18 8.59 19.47 -2.71
CA GLN A 18 7.45 20.11 -2.04
C GLN A 18 6.11 19.56 -2.54
N MET A 19 5.98 19.31 -3.85
CA MET A 19 4.77 18.70 -4.41
C MET A 19 4.61 17.26 -3.95
N GLN A 20 5.68 16.46 -3.94
CA GLN A 20 5.65 15.08 -3.45
C GLN A 20 5.19 15.03 -1.98
N SER A 21 5.77 15.87 -1.11
CA SER A 21 5.35 15.97 0.29
C SER A 21 3.89 16.40 0.43
N ALA A 22 3.46 17.43 -0.33
CA ALA A 22 2.09 17.93 -0.27
C ALA A 22 1.07 16.86 -0.71
N PHE A 23 1.28 16.21 -1.85
CA PHE A 23 0.40 15.13 -2.31
C PHE A 23 0.39 13.96 -1.33
N GLY A 24 1.56 13.52 -0.87
CA GLY A 24 1.69 12.46 0.11
C GLY A 24 0.90 12.73 1.40
N LEU A 25 1.01 13.94 1.94
CA LEU A 25 0.29 14.34 3.15
C LEU A 25 -1.22 14.46 2.93
N ILE A 26 -1.67 15.00 1.80
CA ILE A 26 -3.10 15.07 1.47
C ILE A 26 -3.69 13.67 1.42
N PHE A 27 -3.04 12.75 0.70
CA PHE A 27 -3.52 11.37 0.60
C PHE A 27 -3.38 10.59 1.90
N PHE A 28 -2.40 10.89 2.74
CA PHE A 28 -2.33 10.37 4.10
C PHE A 28 -3.56 10.75 4.92
N ILE A 29 -3.96 12.03 4.91
CA ILE A 29 -5.16 12.50 5.61
C ILE A 29 -6.40 11.78 5.05
N LEU A 30 -6.49 11.64 3.73
CA LEU A 30 -7.58 10.88 3.11
C LEU A 30 -7.58 9.42 3.53
N ALA A 31 -6.41 8.77 3.66
CA ALA A 31 -6.30 7.39 4.12
C ALA A 31 -6.76 7.21 5.56
N VAL A 32 -6.43 8.17 6.45
CA VAL A 32 -6.94 8.19 7.83
C VAL A 32 -8.47 8.28 7.82
N LEU A 33 -9.05 9.15 6.99
CA LEU A 33 -10.51 9.29 6.87
C LEU A 33 -11.16 8.02 6.29
N ILE A 34 -10.56 7.43 5.26
CA ILE A 34 -11.01 6.17 4.66
C ILE A 34 -10.97 5.04 5.68
N SER A 35 -9.91 4.95 6.48
CA SER A 35 -9.76 3.96 7.54
C SER A 35 -10.83 4.12 8.62
N TYR A 36 -10.97 5.32 9.18
CA TYR A 36 -11.92 5.60 10.25
C TYR A 36 -13.39 5.47 9.80
N LEU A 37 -13.75 6.07 8.67
CA LEU A 37 -15.14 6.06 8.18
C LEU A 37 -15.51 4.72 7.52
N GLY A 38 -14.53 4.05 6.91
CA GLY A 38 -14.72 2.77 6.23
C GLY A 38 -14.67 1.56 7.16
N GLY A 39 -14.29 1.74 8.43
CA GLY A 39 -14.14 0.63 9.37
C GLY A 39 -13.09 -0.38 8.90
N ILE A 40 -11.96 0.12 8.40
CA ILE A 40 -10.82 -0.70 7.96
C ILE A 40 -9.53 -0.20 8.60
N GLU A 41 -8.62 -1.13 8.85
CA GLU A 41 -7.33 -0.87 9.48
C GLU A 41 -6.20 -1.23 8.52
N PHE A 42 -5.21 -0.36 8.43
CA PHE A 42 -3.92 -0.66 7.82
C PHE A 42 -3.07 -1.41 8.85
N PHE A 43 -3.17 -2.74 8.84
CA PHE A 43 -2.44 -3.61 9.77
C PHE A 43 -1.10 -4.00 9.17
N GLY A 44 -0.18 -3.04 9.18
CA GLY A 44 1.07 -3.12 8.43
C GLY A 44 0.93 -2.60 7.00
N ILE A 45 2.08 -2.33 6.39
CA ILE A 45 2.22 -1.68 5.09
C ILE A 45 1.43 -2.39 3.98
N LEU A 46 1.37 -3.72 3.99
CA LEU A 46 0.84 -4.52 2.88
C LEU A 46 -0.53 -5.13 3.16
N LYS A 47 -1.11 -4.95 4.35
CA LYS A 47 -2.33 -5.65 4.76
C LYS A 47 -3.39 -4.68 5.26
N ILE A 48 -4.56 -4.77 4.65
CA ILE A 48 -5.76 -4.05 5.06
C ILE A 48 -6.74 -5.07 5.62
N ILE A 49 -7.29 -4.79 6.80
CA ILE A 49 -8.26 -5.67 7.47
C ILE A 49 -9.52 -4.90 7.86
N PRO A 50 -10.70 -5.55 7.91
CA PRO A 50 -11.87 -4.95 8.52
C PRO A 50 -11.66 -4.70 10.01
N ASN A 51 -11.98 -3.50 10.48
CA ASN A 51 -12.05 -3.12 11.89
C ASN A 51 -13.14 -2.06 12.08
N ALA A 52 -14.37 -2.52 12.31
CA ALA A 52 -15.55 -1.64 12.42
C ALA A 52 -15.52 -0.68 13.62
N ASN A 53 -14.65 -0.92 14.60
CA ASN A 53 -14.55 -0.14 15.83
C ASN A 53 -13.24 0.66 15.92
N ILE A 54 -12.50 0.78 14.81
CA ILE A 54 -11.23 1.50 14.79
C ILE A 54 -11.42 2.94 15.28
N GLN A 55 -10.59 3.35 16.24
CA GLN A 55 -10.62 4.73 16.72
C GLN A 55 -9.90 5.66 15.73
N PHE A 56 -10.32 6.93 15.66
CA PHE A 56 -9.64 7.90 14.79
C PHE A 56 -8.14 8.05 15.12
N SER A 57 -7.78 7.99 16.41
CA SER A 57 -6.38 7.98 16.86
C SER A 57 -5.62 6.75 16.39
N GLU A 58 -6.24 5.58 16.43
CA GLU A 58 -5.66 4.31 15.98
C GLU A 58 -5.41 4.31 14.46
N ALA A 59 -6.36 4.83 13.68
CA ALA A 59 -6.19 5.05 12.23
C ALA A 59 -5.00 5.97 11.91
N ILE A 60 -4.75 7.00 12.73
CA ILE A 60 -3.58 7.88 12.59
C ILE A 60 -2.29 7.12 12.93
N TYR A 61 -2.22 6.49 14.10
CA TYR A 61 -0.97 5.90 14.57
C TYR A 61 -0.52 4.70 13.73
N THR A 62 -1.45 3.84 13.28
CA THR A 62 -1.14 2.70 12.38
C THR A 62 -0.50 3.18 11.08
N LEU A 63 -1.12 4.15 10.40
CA LEU A 63 -0.58 4.74 9.18
C LEU A 63 0.74 5.49 9.40
N LEU A 64 0.91 6.20 10.53
CA LEU A 64 2.20 6.82 10.87
C LEU A 64 3.29 5.76 11.06
N ILE A 65 3.00 4.69 11.81
CA ILE A 65 3.94 3.59 12.04
C ILE A 65 4.39 3.01 10.70
N ASP A 66 3.45 2.70 9.81
CA ASP A 66 3.76 2.15 8.49
C ASP A 66 4.67 3.05 7.65
N ILE A 67 4.35 4.34 7.59
CA ILE A 67 5.16 5.30 6.83
C ILE A 67 6.55 5.45 7.44
N PHE A 68 6.64 5.66 8.75
CA PHE A 68 7.91 5.94 9.41
C PHE A 68 8.82 4.71 9.46
N VAL A 69 8.28 3.53 9.75
CA VAL A 69 9.04 2.27 9.75
C VAL A 69 9.57 1.99 8.36
N LEU A 70 8.72 2.10 7.33
CA LEU A 70 9.17 1.87 5.96
C LEU A 70 10.23 2.89 5.52
N ALA A 71 10.00 4.18 5.79
CA ALA A 71 10.94 5.24 5.45
C ALA A 71 12.28 5.06 6.16
N LEU A 72 12.29 4.62 7.42
CA LEU A 72 13.51 4.35 8.19
C LEU A 72 14.33 3.20 7.58
N PHE A 73 13.69 2.07 7.28
CA PHE A 73 14.35 0.91 6.69
C PHE A 73 14.95 1.25 5.32
N LEU A 74 14.17 1.92 4.47
CA LEU A 74 14.62 2.32 3.14
C LEU A 74 15.72 3.39 3.21
N PHE A 75 15.59 4.37 4.11
CA PHE A 75 16.62 5.37 4.32
C PHE A 75 17.92 4.77 4.83
N ALA A 76 17.87 3.84 5.79
CA ALA A 76 19.06 3.16 6.29
C ALA A 76 19.84 2.51 5.15
N TYR A 77 19.16 1.76 4.29
CA TYR A 77 19.78 1.15 3.12
C TYR A 77 20.29 2.19 2.10
N ALA A 78 19.46 3.17 1.74
CA ALA A 78 19.80 4.19 0.78
C ALA A 78 21.01 5.04 1.23
N TYR A 79 21.09 5.35 2.52
CA TYR A 79 22.21 6.08 3.13
C TYR A 79 23.49 5.25 3.22
N LEU A 80 23.40 3.92 3.29
CA LEU A 80 24.56 3.03 3.19
C LEU A 80 25.14 3.03 1.78
N GLU A 81 24.28 2.99 0.75
CA GLU A 81 24.70 3.05 -0.66
C GLU A 81 25.17 4.45 -1.08
N ASN A 82 24.55 5.51 -0.55
CA ASN A 82 24.90 6.89 -0.86
C ASN A 82 24.70 7.82 0.36
N LYS A 83 25.82 8.27 0.95
CA LYS A 83 25.83 9.15 2.13
C LYS A 83 25.21 10.53 1.91
N LYS A 84 24.92 10.91 0.66
CA LYS A 84 24.22 12.16 0.32
C LYS A 84 22.70 12.02 0.29
N THR A 85 22.16 10.80 0.39
CA THR A 85 20.72 10.60 0.46
C THR A 85 20.16 11.25 1.72
N ARG A 86 19.08 12.01 1.57
CA ARG A 86 18.41 12.69 2.67
C ARG A 86 17.17 11.90 3.09
N PHE A 87 16.89 11.88 4.38
CA PHE A 87 15.72 11.18 4.92
C PHE A 87 14.41 11.65 4.27
N ILE A 88 14.27 12.96 4.06
CA ILE A 88 13.07 13.55 3.43
C ILE A 88 12.82 13.03 2.02
N ASP A 89 13.87 12.70 1.26
CA ASP A 89 13.71 12.14 -0.09
C ASP A 89 13.11 10.73 -0.01
N CYS A 90 13.55 9.92 0.95
CA CYS A 90 13.00 8.57 1.18
C CYS A 90 11.58 8.61 1.76
N LEU A 91 11.32 9.53 2.71
CA LEU A 91 10.00 9.72 3.29
C LEU A 91 8.97 10.12 2.23
N ASN A 92 9.33 11.01 1.30
CA ASN A 92 8.46 11.41 0.20
C ASN A 92 8.17 10.25 -0.77
N VAL A 93 9.17 9.41 -1.03
CA VAL A 93 8.97 8.19 -1.84
C VAL A 93 7.95 7.27 -1.18
N VAL A 94 8.06 7.05 0.12
CA VAL A 94 7.10 6.24 0.89
C VAL A 94 5.72 6.86 0.86
N LEU A 95 5.58 8.13 1.27
CA LEU A 95 4.29 8.83 1.30
C LEU A 95 3.56 8.78 -0.03
N LEU A 96 4.26 9.06 -1.14
CA LEU A 96 3.64 9.09 -2.46
C LEU A 96 3.33 7.69 -3.00
N SER A 97 4.18 6.69 -2.73
CA SER A 97 3.92 5.32 -3.17
C SER A 97 2.77 4.69 -2.38
N SER A 98 2.66 4.97 -1.08
CA SER A 98 1.57 4.46 -0.22
C SER A 98 0.18 4.89 -0.68
N VAL A 99 0.07 5.97 -1.48
CA VAL A 99 -1.18 6.34 -2.15
C VAL A 99 -1.79 5.17 -2.92
N VAL A 100 -0.97 4.31 -3.51
CA VAL A 100 -1.42 3.11 -4.22
C VAL A 100 -2.13 2.13 -3.28
N MET A 101 -1.61 1.93 -2.06
CA MET A 101 -2.27 1.09 -1.05
C MET A 101 -3.56 1.73 -0.53
N TYR A 102 -3.65 3.06 -0.49
CA TYR A 102 -4.90 3.75 -0.14
C TYR A 102 -5.98 3.55 -1.21
N PHE A 103 -5.59 3.44 -2.49
CA PHE A 103 -6.52 3.02 -3.55
C PHE A 103 -6.98 1.57 -3.37
N VAL A 104 -6.08 0.65 -2.98
CA VAL A 104 -6.48 -0.73 -2.63
C VAL A 104 -7.50 -0.73 -1.48
N ALA A 105 -7.26 0.07 -0.44
CA ALA A 105 -8.20 0.22 0.68
C ALA A 105 -9.57 0.77 0.23
N ALA A 106 -9.58 1.80 -0.62
CA ALA A 106 -10.81 2.35 -1.17
C ALA A 106 -11.57 1.33 -2.05
N LEU A 107 -10.85 0.50 -2.82
CA LEU A 107 -11.45 -0.58 -3.61
C LEU A 107 -12.15 -1.60 -2.70
N THR A 108 -11.54 -1.97 -1.57
CA THR A 108 -12.17 -2.89 -0.61
C THR A 108 -13.53 -2.35 -0.13
N LEU A 109 -13.62 -1.06 0.17
CA LEU A 109 -14.86 -0.44 0.67
C LEU A 109 -16.00 -0.37 -0.36
N ILE A 110 -15.69 -0.19 -1.64
CA ILE A 110 -16.71 -0.09 -2.70
C ILE A 110 -17.06 -1.44 -3.31
N SER A 111 -16.24 -2.46 -3.06
CA SER A 111 -16.42 -3.77 -3.67
C SER A 111 -17.49 -4.59 -2.93
N PRO A 112 -18.30 -5.39 -3.65
CA PRO A 112 -19.26 -6.31 -3.02
C PRO A 112 -18.57 -7.56 -2.44
N ILE A 113 -17.23 -7.57 -2.32
CA ILE A 113 -16.44 -8.77 -2.05
C ILE A 113 -16.82 -9.41 -0.72
N ASP A 114 -17.02 -8.64 0.35
CA ASP A 114 -17.35 -9.20 1.67
C ASP A 114 -18.68 -9.97 1.64
N GLU A 115 -19.68 -9.46 0.93
CA GLU A 115 -20.95 -10.17 0.76
C GLU A 115 -20.80 -11.41 -0.11
N ILE A 116 -20.01 -11.34 -1.18
CA ILE A 116 -19.74 -12.48 -2.04
C ILE A 116 -18.98 -13.57 -1.26
N LEU A 117 -17.97 -13.19 -0.48
CA LEU A 117 -17.20 -14.13 0.36
C LEU A 117 -18.08 -14.81 1.40
N LYS A 118 -19.03 -14.10 2.02
CA LYS A 118 -20.03 -14.71 2.91
C LYS A 118 -20.90 -15.73 2.17
N ARG A 119 -21.36 -15.42 0.95
CA ARG A 119 -22.13 -16.37 0.12
C ARG A 119 -21.29 -17.60 -0.26
N ILE A 120 -20.00 -17.41 -0.57
CA ILE A 120 -19.06 -18.51 -0.83
C ILE A 120 -18.89 -19.40 0.40
N MET A 121 -18.68 -18.82 1.58
CA MET A 121 -18.55 -19.60 2.82
C MET A 121 -19.81 -20.42 3.08
N LEU A 122 -21.00 -19.82 2.93
CA LEU A 122 -22.27 -20.53 3.11
C LEU A 122 -22.46 -21.66 2.09
N ALA A 123 -22.09 -21.45 0.82
CA ALA A 123 -22.14 -22.50 -0.20
C ALA A 123 -21.24 -23.69 0.16
N ILE A 124 -19.99 -23.42 0.57
CA ILE A 124 -19.04 -24.44 1.02
C ILE A 124 -19.56 -25.19 2.25
N GLU A 125 -20.08 -24.47 3.26
CA GLU A 125 -20.65 -25.07 4.48
C GLU A 125 -21.87 -25.95 4.17
N SER A 126 -22.64 -25.62 3.14
CA SER A 126 -23.77 -26.43 2.66
C SER A 126 -23.35 -27.65 1.81
N GLY A 127 -22.05 -27.86 1.58
CA GLY A 127 -21.51 -28.97 0.81
C GLY A 127 -21.34 -28.70 -0.70
N ASP A 128 -21.65 -27.49 -1.15
CA ASP A 128 -21.42 -27.06 -2.53
C ASP A 128 -19.97 -26.63 -2.75
N MET A 129 -19.09 -27.63 -2.84
CA MET A 129 -17.65 -27.43 -3.08
C MET A 129 -17.33 -26.95 -4.50
N LYS A 130 -18.30 -27.03 -5.42
CA LYS A 130 -18.14 -26.56 -6.82
C LYS A 130 -18.61 -25.13 -7.02
N LEU A 131 -19.28 -24.55 -6.01
CA LEU A 131 -19.87 -23.22 -6.07
C LEU A 131 -20.94 -23.12 -7.17
N ASP A 132 -21.63 -24.22 -7.47
CA ASP A 132 -22.68 -24.29 -8.49
C ASP A 132 -23.92 -23.45 -8.11
N THR A 133 -24.10 -23.18 -6.81
CA THR A 133 -25.19 -22.35 -6.26
C THR A 133 -24.91 -20.84 -6.32
N LEU A 134 -23.67 -20.44 -6.64
CA LEU A 134 -23.29 -19.04 -6.76
C LEU A 134 -23.54 -18.50 -8.17
N MET A 135 -23.88 -17.21 -8.23
CA MET A 135 -24.01 -16.53 -9.50
C MET A 135 -22.63 -16.41 -10.18
N PRO A 136 -22.47 -16.73 -11.47
CA PRO A 136 -21.21 -16.53 -12.19
C PRO A 136 -20.66 -15.09 -12.10
N PHE A 137 -21.56 -14.12 -11.95
CA PHE A 137 -21.23 -12.71 -11.73
C PHE A 137 -20.43 -12.49 -10.44
N ASP A 138 -20.75 -13.19 -9.35
CA ASP A 138 -20.05 -13.08 -8.06
C ASP A 138 -18.57 -13.51 -8.19
N LEU A 139 -18.33 -14.64 -8.87
CA LEU A 139 -16.99 -15.14 -9.15
C LEU A 139 -16.21 -14.20 -10.07
N THR A 140 -16.90 -13.62 -11.06
CA THR A 140 -16.31 -12.64 -11.98
C THR A 140 -15.90 -11.36 -11.22
N MET A 141 -16.74 -10.88 -10.31
CA MET A 141 -16.45 -9.69 -9.50
C MET A 141 -15.26 -9.89 -8.56
N ILE A 142 -15.21 -11.00 -7.81
CA ILE A 142 -14.05 -11.31 -6.96
C ILE A 142 -12.77 -11.37 -7.79
N THR A 143 -12.82 -12.04 -8.95
CA THR A 143 -11.67 -12.16 -9.84
C THR A 143 -11.22 -10.78 -10.34
N PHE A 144 -12.16 -9.94 -10.77
CA PHE A 144 -11.88 -8.60 -11.27
C PHE A 144 -11.22 -7.70 -10.22
N PHE A 145 -11.81 -7.59 -9.03
CA PHE A 145 -11.22 -6.78 -7.96
C PHE A 145 -9.91 -7.38 -7.44
N GLY A 146 -9.80 -8.70 -7.36
CA GLY A 146 -8.56 -9.38 -6.99
C GLY A 146 -7.40 -9.07 -7.94
N ILE A 147 -7.65 -9.10 -9.27
CA ILE A 147 -6.66 -8.75 -10.28
C ILE A 147 -6.26 -7.28 -10.16
N ILE A 148 -7.22 -6.36 -9.99
CA ILE A 148 -6.91 -4.93 -9.84
C ILE A 148 -6.06 -4.69 -8.59
N SER A 149 -6.43 -5.26 -7.45
CA SER A 149 -5.66 -5.14 -6.22
C SER A 149 -4.24 -5.70 -6.37
N LEU A 150 -4.07 -6.81 -7.08
CA LEU A 150 -2.75 -7.38 -7.39
C LEU A 150 -1.91 -6.44 -8.26
N VAL A 151 -2.51 -5.86 -9.31
CA VAL A 151 -1.82 -4.89 -10.19
C VAL A 151 -1.38 -3.65 -9.41
N LEU A 152 -2.25 -3.12 -8.54
CA LEU A 152 -1.90 -2.00 -7.67
C LEU A 152 -0.80 -2.38 -6.69
N LEU A 153 -0.82 -3.57 -6.10
CA LEU A 153 0.24 -4.03 -5.21
C LEU A 153 1.60 -4.11 -5.93
N VAL A 154 1.63 -4.67 -7.15
CA VAL A 154 2.85 -4.68 -7.97
C VAL A 154 3.32 -3.25 -8.29
N TYR A 155 2.38 -2.35 -8.59
CA TYR A 155 2.68 -0.95 -8.85
C TYR A 155 3.22 -0.21 -7.61
N PHE A 156 2.72 -0.51 -6.41
CA PHE A 156 3.26 -0.01 -5.15
C PHE A 156 4.74 -0.37 -4.98
N PHE A 157 5.09 -1.66 -5.16
CA PHE A 157 6.48 -2.11 -5.11
C PHE A 157 7.35 -1.42 -6.16
N TYR A 158 6.84 -1.31 -7.38
CA TYR A 158 7.52 -0.63 -8.48
C TYR A 158 7.85 0.83 -8.12
N LEU A 159 6.88 1.60 -7.61
CA LEU A 159 7.09 3.00 -7.23
C LEU A 159 8.14 3.16 -6.13
N ILE A 160 8.07 2.35 -5.07
CA ILE A 160 9.08 2.40 -3.99
C ILE A 160 10.48 2.09 -4.55
N ILE A 161 10.61 1.06 -5.38
CA ILE A 161 11.91 0.67 -5.96
C ILE A 161 12.47 1.79 -6.84
N VAL A 162 11.66 2.37 -7.72
CA VAL A 162 12.09 3.46 -8.60
C VAL A 162 12.45 4.71 -7.80
N GLY A 163 11.61 5.11 -6.84
CA GLY A 163 11.83 6.29 -6.02
C GLY A 163 13.08 6.19 -5.14
N ILE A 164 13.29 5.05 -4.46
CA ILE A 164 14.48 4.87 -3.62
C ILE A 164 15.75 4.78 -4.46
N LYS A 165 15.71 4.10 -5.61
CA LYS A 165 16.85 4.10 -6.54
C LYS A 165 17.19 5.50 -7.01
N LEU A 166 16.21 6.35 -7.28
CA LEU A 166 16.45 7.75 -7.60
C LEU A 166 17.10 8.49 -6.41
N ALA A 167 16.55 8.33 -5.20
CA ALA A 167 17.05 8.99 -3.98
C ALA A 167 18.50 8.61 -3.61
N MET A 168 18.92 7.38 -3.92
CA MET A 168 20.30 6.91 -3.67
C MET A 168 21.22 6.98 -4.88
N ASN A 169 20.76 7.45 -6.04
CA ASN A 169 21.50 7.36 -7.31
C ASN A 169 21.91 5.90 -7.65
N GLY A 170 21.00 4.96 -7.37
CA GLY A 170 21.18 3.53 -7.53
C GLY A 170 20.91 3.06 -8.96
N LYS A 171 21.90 2.43 -9.60
CA LYS A 171 21.80 1.94 -10.98
C LYS A 171 21.69 0.42 -11.09
N LYS A 172 21.97 -0.30 -10.01
CA LYS A 172 22.17 -1.75 -10.05
C LYS A 172 20.83 -2.47 -9.91
N VAL A 173 20.66 -3.61 -10.59
CA VAL A 173 19.39 -4.37 -10.59
C VAL A 173 19.16 -5.02 -9.22
N TYR A 174 20.21 -5.54 -8.57
CA TYR A 174 20.09 -6.22 -7.28
C TYR A 174 19.51 -5.33 -6.17
N GLN A 175 19.67 -4.01 -6.27
CA GLN A 175 19.15 -3.05 -5.31
C GLN A 175 17.63 -3.12 -5.22
N GLY A 176 16.94 -3.46 -6.33
CA GLY A 176 15.49 -3.67 -6.32
C GLY A 176 15.06 -4.85 -5.46
N PHE A 177 15.79 -5.97 -5.51
CA PHE A 177 15.50 -7.13 -4.65
C PHE A 177 15.76 -6.83 -3.17
N ILE A 178 16.79 -6.05 -2.85
CA ILE A 178 17.07 -5.60 -1.48
C ILE A 178 15.92 -4.70 -0.98
N ILE A 179 15.51 -3.72 -1.78
CA ILE A 179 14.38 -2.83 -1.45
C ILE A 179 13.10 -3.64 -1.23
N PHE A 180 12.80 -4.61 -2.10
CA PHE A 180 11.66 -5.51 -1.93
C PHE A 180 11.71 -6.28 -0.61
N GLY A 181 12.87 -6.86 -0.27
CA GLY A 181 13.07 -7.53 1.01
C GLY A 181 12.90 -6.60 2.21
N LEU A 182 13.38 -5.37 2.12
CA LEU A 182 13.21 -4.36 3.16
C LEU A 182 11.75 -3.95 3.36
N ILE A 183 10.94 -3.89 2.29
CA ILE A 183 9.49 -3.63 2.42
C ILE A 183 8.82 -4.76 3.20
N ILE A 184 9.13 -6.03 2.92
CA ILE A 184 8.57 -7.18 3.66
C ILE A 184 9.00 -7.16 5.13
N LEU A 185 10.27 -6.85 5.40
CA LEU A 185 10.78 -6.73 6.76
C LEU A 185 10.09 -5.57 7.51
N ALA A 186 9.99 -4.40 6.88
CA ALA A 186 9.31 -3.24 7.44
C ALA A 186 7.84 -3.55 7.72
N ASP A 187 7.13 -4.25 6.82
CA ASP A 187 5.74 -4.66 6.99
C ASP A 187 5.57 -5.58 8.21
N THR A 188 6.49 -6.53 8.37
CA THR A 188 6.49 -7.43 9.52
C THR A 188 6.73 -6.66 10.83
N ILE A 189 7.70 -5.74 10.84
CA ILE A 189 8.01 -4.92 12.02
C ILE A 189 6.87 -3.98 12.36
N SER A 190 6.24 -3.33 11.37
CA SER A 190 5.07 -2.49 11.58
C SER A 190 3.95 -3.26 12.27
N LYS A 191 3.62 -4.46 11.79
CA LYS A 191 2.57 -5.31 12.39
C LYS A 191 2.86 -5.64 13.85
N LEU A 192 4.12 -5.94 14.17
CA LEU A 192 4.53 -6.21 15.56
C LEU A 192 4.40 -4.98 16.45
N ILE A 193 4.73 -3.79 15.94
CA ILE A 193 4.57 -2.53 16.69
C ILE A 193 3.09 -2.21 16.89
N ILE A 194 2.28 -2.31 15.84
CA ILE A 194 0.83 -2.05 15.90
C ILE A 194 0.15 -3.01 16.88
N GLN A 195 0.48 -4.30 16.85
CA GLN A 195 -0.09 -5.29 17.76
C GLN A 195 0.30 -5.06 19.24
N ALA A 196 1.40 -4.36 19.50
CA ALA A 196 1.91 -4.12 20.86
C ALA A 196 1.33 -2.88 21.53
N ILE A 197 0.58 -2.04 20.80
CA ILE A 197 -0.02 -0.79 21.27
C ILE A 197 -1.54 -0.99 21.38
#